data_AF-A0A0W0I2I2-F1
#
_entry.id   AF-A0A0W0I2I2-F1
#
_cell.length_a   1.000
_cell.length_b   1.000
_cell.length_c   1.000
_cell.angle_alpha   90.00
_cell.angle_beta   90.00
_cell.angle_gamma   90.00
#
_symmetry.space_group_name_H-M   'P 1'
#
loop_
_entity.id
_entity.type
_entity.pdbx_description
1 polymer ?
#
loop_
_entity_poly.entity_id
_entity_poly.type
_entity_poly.pdbx_seq_one_letter_code
_entity_poly.pdbx_strand_id
1 'polypeptide(L)'
;MARAAINVLGATGATYDFVTQGDTAVTSARLSKGVYQITGCLGMVPFPPIDDGWGYTLNQIDSRADVDIDFTDGLLTVTVTKAGFAYDLKHMITLHILVPDRAIAQPPEFPMNVDEAEPEPEVPET
;
A
#
# COMPACT_ATOMS: atom_id res chain seq x y z
N MET A 1 -0.32 9.72 2.71
CA MET A 1 0.15 8.44 2.14
C MET A 1 -0.10 7.38 3.18
N ALA A 2 -0.67 6.25 2.77
CA ALA A 2 -1.10 5.20 3.67
C ALA A 2 -0.08 4.06 3.69
N ARG A 3 -0.03 3.34 4.82
CA ARG A 3 0.85 2.19 5.00
C ARG A 3 0.20 0.94 4.41
N ALA A 4 1.04 0.10 3.80
CA ALA A 4 0.66 -1.21 3.32
C ALA A 4 1.79 -2.22 3.53
N ALA A 5 1.43 -3.51 3.56
CA ALA A 5 2.35 -4.62 3.57
C ALA A 5 1.98 -5.57 2.41
N ILE A 6 2.98 -5.98 1.65
CA ILE A 6 2.82 -6.95 0.55
C ILE A 6 3.74 -8.15 0.80
N ASN A 7 3.19 -9.36 0.69
CA ASN A 7 3.99 -10.58 0.65
C ASN A 7 4.17 -11.05 -0.79
N VAL A 8 5.42 -11.21 -1.22
CA VAL A 8 5.79 -11.57 -2.58
C VAL A 8 6.41 -12.97 -2.59
N LEU A 9 5.84 -13.89 -3.38
CA LEU A 9 6.36 -15.25 -3.52
C LEU A 9 7.69 -15.26 -4.27
N GLY A 10 8.67 -15.99 -3.78
CA GLY A 10 9.99 -16.08 -4.39
C GLY A 10 10.01 -16.78 -5.74
N ALA A 11 9.28 -17.89 -5.88
CA ALA A 11 9.30 -18.70 -7.10
C ALA A 11 8.73 -17.96 -8.33
N THR A 12 7.76 -17.07 -8.12
CA THR A 12 6.97 -16.45 -9.21
C THR A 12 6.99 -14.92 -9.18
N GLY A 13 7.32 -14.31 -8.03
CA GLY A 13 7.12 -12.89 -7.76
C GLY A 13 5.64 -12.49 -7.65
N ALA A 14 4.71 -13.44 -7.64
CA ALA A 14 3.29 -13.15 -7.48
C ALA A 14 2.99 -12.68 -6.06
N THR A 15 2.01 -11.81 -5.93
CA THR A 15 1.49 -11.37 -4.63
C THR A 15 0.79 -12.54 -3.94
N TYR A 16 1.30 -12.92 -2.77
CA TYR A 16 0.67 -13.92 -1.91
C TYR A 16 -0.47 -13.30 -1.10
N ASP A 17 -0.19 -12.17 -0.46
CA ASP A 17 -1.17 -11.35 0.23
C ASP A 17 -0.80 -9.87 0.11
N PHE A 18 -1.78 -9.02 0.39
CA PHE A 18 -1.62 -7.58 0.43
C PHE A 18 -2.60 -6.99 1.44
N VAL A 19 -2.07 -6.23 2.40
CA VAL A 19 -2.84 -5.53 3.42
C VAL A 19 -2.55 -4.04 3.29
N THR A 20 -3.59 -3.23 3.18
CA THR A 20 -3.43 -1.79 2.93
C THR A 20 -4.42 -0.95 3.71
N GLN A 21 -3.98 0.23 4.15
CA GLN A 21 -4.83 1.29 4.67
C GLN A 21 -5.28 2.28 3.57
N GLY A 22 -4.74 2.15 2.34
CA GLY A 22 -5.10 2.94 1.17
C GLY A 22 -6.23 2.34 0.34
N ASP A 23 -6.36 2.78 -0.91
CA ASP A 23 -7.34 2.27 -1.88
C ASP A 23 -6.75 1.84 -3.23
N THR A 24 -5.43 1.85 -3.36
CA THR A 24 -4.73 1.53 -4.61
C THR A 24 -4.42 0.04 -4.73
N ALA A 25 -4.49 -0.47 -5.97
CA ALA A 25 -3.98 -1.78 -6.33
C ALA A 25 -2.45 -1.77 -6.45
N VAL A 26 -1.81 -2.73 -5.80
CA VAL A 26 -0.37 -2.99 -5.93
C VAL A 26 -0.18 -4.35 -6.58
N THR A 27 0.74 -4.42 -7.55
CA THR A 27 1.07 -5.67 -8.24
C THR A 27 2.54 -5.99 -8.09
N SER A 28 2.87 -7.27 -8.06
CA SER A 28 4.26 -7.74 -8.03
C SER A 28 4.53 -8.80 -9.10
N ALA A 29 5.76 -8.83 -9.61
CA ALA A 29 6.22 -9.84 -10.55
C ALA A 29 7.71 -10.14 -10.37
N ARG A 30 8.14 -11.35 -10.75
CA ARG A 30 9.55 -11.71 -10.85
C ARG A 30 10.01 -11.44 -12.28
N LEU A 31 10.98 -10.54 -12.43
CA LEU A 31 11.51 -10.18 -13.75
C LEU A 31 12.61 -11.15 -14.19
N SER A 32 13.51 -11.50 -13.28
CA SER A 32 14.59 -12.45 -13.53
C SER A 32 15.05 -13.07 -12.21
N LYS A 33 16.09 -13.91 -12.25
CA LYS A 33 16.61 -14.56 -11.04
C LYS A 33 17.04 -13.51 -10.02
N GLY A 34 16.42 -13.53 -8.84
CA GLY A 34 16.68 -12.59 -7.77
C GLY A 34 16.21 -11.16 -8.04
N VAL A 35 15.39 -10.90 -9.06
CA VAL A 35 14.87 -9.55 -9.34
C VAL A 35 13.35 -9.56 -9.33
N TYR A 36 12.77 -8.82 -8.39
CA TYR A 36 11.34 -8.68 -8.21
C TYR A 36 10.96 -7.21 -8.38
N GLN A 37 9.79 -6.97 -8.97
CA GLN A 37 9.28 -5.64 -9.24
C GLN A 37 7.91 -5.49 -8.60
N ILE A 38 7.69 -4.34 -7.98
CA ILE A 38 6.44 -3.95 -7.36
C ILE A 38 6.02 -2.60 -7.95
N THR A 39 4.78 -2.51 -8.41
CA THR A 39 4.20 -1.34 -9.06
C THR A 39 2.89 -0.92 -8.39
N GLY A 40 2.57 0.37 -8.46
CA GLY A 40 1.40 0.94 -7.79
C GLY A 40 1.68 1.38 -6.35
N CYS A 41 2.94 1.32 -5.89
CA CYS A 41 3.36 1.82 -4.59
C CYS A 41 4.13 3.14 -4.71
N LEU A 42 4.29 3.82 -3.58
CA LEU A 42 5.04 5.08 -3.43
C LEU A 42 6.42 4.84 -2.78
N GLY A 43 6.95 3.63 -2.90
CA GLY A 43 8.23 3.22 -2.31
C GLY A 43 8.09 2.54 -0.94
N MET A 44 9.23 2.30 -0.29
CA MET A 44 9.29 1.75 1.07
C MET A 44 8.83 2.78 2.10
N VAL A 45 8.25 2.34 3.22
CA VAL A 45 8.04 3.22 4.38
C VAL A 45 9.41 3.71 4.89
N PRO A 46 9.66 5.03 4.95
CA PRO A 46 10.94 5.57 5.41
C PRO A 46 11.27 5.15 6.84
N PHE A 47 12.55 4.95 7.13
CA PHE A 47 13.04 4.75 8.49
C PHE A 47 13.05 6.08 9.28
N PRO A 48 13.21 6.02 10.62
CA PRO A 48 13.34 7.21 11.44
C PRO A 48 14.48 8.13 10.95
N PRO A 49 14.34 9.46 11.08
CA PRO A 49 13.30 10.18 11.82
C PRO A 49 12.05 10.54 10.99
N ILE A 50 11.97 10.14 9.72
CA ILE A 50 10.89 10.55 8.83
C ILE A 50 9.59 9.81 9.17
N ASP A 51 9.69 8.49 9.37
CA ASP A 51 8.58 7.63 9.78
C ASP A 51 9.12 6.40 10.52
N ASP A 52 8.23 5.58 11.07
CA ASP A 52 8.56 4.34 11.77
C ASP A 52 8.58 3.14 10.80
N GLY A 53 9.43 3.20 9.76
CA GLY A 53 9.58 2.14 8.77
C GLY A 53 10.15 0.84 9.35
N TRP A 54 9.64 -0.30 8.88
CA TRP A 54 10.07 -1.66 9.28
C TRP A 54 10.90 -2.34 8.19
N GLY A 55 11.04 -1.70 7.02
CA GLY A 55 11.74 -2.27 5.87
C GLY A 55 11.08 -3.55 5.37
N TYR A 56 11.87 -4.62 5.27
CA TYR A 56 11.44 -5.91 4.75
C TYR A 56 11.70 -7.05 5.73
N THR A 57 11.04 -8.18 5.52
CA THR A 57 11.32 -9.42 6.25
C THR A 57 11.41 -10.59 5.29
N LEU A 58 12.38 -11.46 5.50
CA LEU A 58 12.53 -12.71 4.75
C LEU A 58 12.04 -13.89 5.58
N ASN A 59 11.48 -14.90 4.92
CA ASN A 59 11.26 -16.20 5.55
C ASN A 59 12.61 -16.79 6.04
N GLN A 60 12.58 -17.54 7.15
CA GLN A 60 13.79 -18.13 7.74
C GLN A 60 14.60 -19.01 6.75
N ILE A 61 13.93 -19.68 5.81
CA ILE A 61 14.61 -20.48 4.77
C ILE A 61 15.52 -19.64 3.87
N ASP A 62 15.21 -18.34 3.76
CA ASP A 62 15.90 -17.34 2.94
C ASP A 62 16.78 -16.39 3.79
N SER A 63 16.93 -16.63 5.10
CA SER A 63 17.60 -15.75 6.08
C SER A 63 19.06 -15.35 5.78
N ARG A 64 19.72 -16.02 4.84
CA ARG A 64 21.11 -15.71 4.41
C ARG A 64 21.18 -14.98 3.07
N ALA A 65 20.04 -14.53 2.55
CA ALA A 65 20.01 -13.72 1.35
C ALA A 65 20.19 -12.24 1.73
N ASP A 66 20.94 -11.54 0.91
CA ASP A 66 21.10 -10.10 0.95
C ASP A 66 20.04 -9.49 0.02
N VAL A 67 19.39 -8.41 0.47
CA VAL A 67 18.34 -7.73 -0.28
C VAL A 67 18.72 -6.27 -0.45
N ASP A 68 18.69 -5.82 -1.69
CA ASP A 68 18.83 -4.44 -2.09
C ASP A 68 17.50 -3.95 -2.68
N ILE A 69 17.11 -2.73 -2.34
CA ILE A 69 15.81 -2.16 -2.73
C ILE A 69 16.04 -0.78 -3.33
N ASP A 70 15.57 -0.59 -4.55
CA ASP A 70 15.58 0.69 -5.25
C ASP A 70 14.14 1.10 -5.62
N PHE A 71 13.83 2.38 -5.52
CA PHE A 71 12.55 2.93 -5.97
C PHE A 71 12.79 4.10 -6.92
N THR A 72 12.49 3.87 -8.20
CA THR A 72 12.67 4.85 -9.27
C THR A 72 11.44 4.85 -10.17
N ASP A 73 10.93 6.02 -10.54
CA ASP A 73 9.82 6.20 -11.49
C ASP A 73 8.56 5.35 -11.19
N GLY A 74 8.20 5.19 -9.91
CA GLY A 74 7.01 4.43 -9.50
C GLY A 74 7.19 2.91 -9.50
N LEU A 75 8.43 2.44 -9.70
CA LEU A 75 8.80 1.03 -9.74
C LEU A 75 9.74 0.70 -8.60
N LEU A 76 9.28 -0.14 -7.67
CA LEU A 76 10.09 -0.65 -6.58
C LEU A 76 10.76 -1.96 -7.03
N THR A 77 12.07 -1.92 -7.20
CA THR A 77 12.87 -3.09 -7.59
C THR A 77 13.54 -3.67 -6.37
N VAL A 78 13.36 -4.97 -6.16
CA VAL A 78 13.99 -5.75 -5.10
C VAL A 78 14.99 -6.71 -5.74
N THR A 79 16.26 -6.51 -5.44
CA THR A 79 17.36 -7.36 -5.90
C THR A 79 17.82 -8.24 -4.75
N VAL A 80 17.81 -9.55 -4.96
CA VAL A 80 18.14 -10.56 -3.95
C VAL A 80 19.37 -11.33 -4.40
N THR A 81 20.38 -11.34 -3.53
CA THR A 81 21.62 -12.08 -3.76
C THR A 81 21.93 -13.00 -2.58
N LYS A 82 22.80 -13.98 -2.81
CA LYS A 82 23.31 -14.87 -1.76
C LYS A 82 24.74 -15.23 -2.08
N ALA A 83 25.65 -14.89 -1.17
CA ALA A 83 27.09 -15.04 -1.39
C ALA A 83 27.56 -14.36 -2.70
N GLY A 84 26.99 -13.19 -3.02
CA GLY A 84 27.33 -12.41 -4.20
C GLY A 84 26.68 -12.85 -5.52
N PHE A 85 25.86 -13.91 -5.53
CA PHE A 85 25.17 -14.38 -6.73
C PHE A 85 23.67 -14.11 -6.65
N ALA A 86 23.05 -13.81 -7.80
CA ALA A 86 21.59 -13.69 -7.92
C ALA A 86 20.88 -14.91 -7.33
N TYR A 87 19.93 -14.68 -6.43
CA TYR A 87 19.27 -15.70 -5.63
C TYR A 87 17.76 -15.51 -5.68
N ASP A 88 17.06 -16.52 -6.19
CA ASP A 88 15.60 -16.56 -6.02
C ASP A 88 15.27 -16.97 -4.59
N LEU A 89 14.35 -16.23 -3.98
CA LEU A 89 13.78 -16.59 -2.70
C LEU A 89 13.08 -17.93 -2.85
N LYS A 90 13.25 -18.80 -1.85
CA LYS A 90 12.58 -20.10 -1.84
C LYS A 90 11.14 -19.99 -1.35
N HIS A 91 10.85 -18.98 -0.55
CA HIS A 91 9.52 -18.79 0.03
C HIS A 91 8.93 -17.44 -0.33
N MET A 92 9.13 -16.43 0.52
CA MET A 92 8.55 -15.10 0.32
C MET A 92 9.36 -14.01 1.02
N ILE A 93 9.15 -12.78 0.55
CA ILE A 93 9.56 -11.54 1.21
C ILE A 93 8.33 -10.70 1.56
N THR A 94 8.30 -10.14 2.76
CA THR A 94 7.33 -9.12 3.18
C THR A 94 7.97 -7.75 3.00
N LEU A 95 7.28 -6.83 2.33
CA LEU A 95 7.73 -5.44 2.16
C LEU A 95 6.72 -4.50 2.84
N HIS A 96 7.23 -3.56 3.63
CA HIS A 96 6.43 -2.44 4.15
C HIS A 96 6.57 -1.26 3.22
N ILE A 97 5.49 -0.94 2.51
CA ILE A 97 5.45 0.05 1.43
C ILE A 97 4.42 1.14 1.73
N LEU A 98 4.55 2.23 0.99
CA LEU A 98 3.57 3.31 0.96
C LEU A 98 2.67 3.17 -0.24
N VAL A 99 1.42 3.57 -0.09
CA VAL A 99 0.43 3.69 -1.18
C VAL A 99 -0.35 5.00 -1.01
N PRO A 100 -1.08 5.46 -2.04
CA PRO A 100 -2.02 6.56 -1.89
C PRO A 100 -3.03 6.33 -0.75
N ASP A 101 -3.42 7.43 -0.08
CA ASP A 101 -4.48 7.37 0.93
C ASP A 101 -5.81 6.97 0.30
N ARG A 102 -6.67 6.32 1.09
CA ARG A 102 -8.04 6.04 0.66
C ARG A 102 -8.80 7.35 0.43
N ALA A 103 -9.47 7.46 -0.71
CA ALA A 103 -10.39 8.56 -0.95
C ALA A 103 -11.50 8.60 0.12
N ILE A 104 -11.66 9.75 0.80
CA ILE A 104 -12.78 9.97 1.70
C ILE A 104 -14.01 10.20 0.83
N ALA A 105 -14.99 9.29 0.90
CA ALA A 105 -16.27 9.49 0.24
C ALA A 105 -16.93 10.74 0.83
N GLN A 106 -17.31 11.70 -0.03
CA GLN A 106 -18.12 12.82 0.41
C GLN A 106 -19.49 12.28 0.81
N PRO A 107 -20.03 12.69 1.97
CA PRO A 107 -21.40 12.35 2.32
C PRO A 107 -22.35 12.90 1.24
N PRO A 108 -23.45 12.20 0.94
CA PRO A 108 -24.44 12.70 -0.01
C PRO A 108 -24.95 14.06 0.48
N GLU A 109 -24.94 15.05 -0.42
CA GLU A 109 -25.61 16.33 -0.18
C GLU A 109 -27.11 16.07 -0.11
N PHE A 110 -27.67 16.04 1.10
CA PHE A 110 -29.12 16.10 1.26
C PHE A 110 -29.56 17.53 0.97
N PRO A 111 -30.51 17.75 0.05
CA PRO A 111 -31.08 19.09 -0.11
C PRO A 111 -31.70 19.49 1.24
N MET A 112 -31.23 20.61 1.80
CA MET A 112 -31.95 21.23 2.91
C MET A 112 -33.32 21.64 2.39
N ASN A 113 -34.37 20.95 2.82
CA ASN A 113 -35.74 21.41 2.62
C ASN A 113 -35.90 22.73 3.39
N VAL A 114 -35.73 23.84 2.68
CA VAL A 114 -36.11 25.18 3.12
C VAL A 114 -37.55 25.45 2.71
N ASP A 115 -38.49 24.64 3.21
CA ASP A 115 -39.90 25.03 3.12
C ASP A 115 -40.74 24.27 4.15
N GLU A 116 -40.89 24.89 5.32
CA GLU A 116 -42.09 24.77 6.15
C GLU A 116 -42.17 26.07 6.96
N ALA A 117 -42.54 27.15 6.27
CA ALA A 117 -43.07 28.33 6.94
C ALA A 117 -44.38 27.91 7.63
N GLU A 118 -44.34 27.80 8.95
CA GLU A 118 -45.49 27.55 9.81
C GLU A 118 -46.53 28.67 9.56
N PRO A 119 -47.78 28.36 9.18
CA PRO A 119 -48.78 29.42 8.99
C PRO A 119 -49.09 30.06 10.34
N GLU A 120 -48.89 31.38 10.45
CA GLU A 120 -49.28 32.17 11.62
C GLU A 120 -50.78 32.01 11.91
N PRO A 121 -51.18 31.83 13.18
CA PRO A 121 -52.60 31.70 13.53
C PRO A 121 -53.32 33.04 13.31
N GLU A 122 -54.40 33.02 12.52
CA GLU A 122 -55.31 34.14 12.37
C GLU A 122 -55.94 34.49 13.72
N VAL A 123 -55.72 35.73 14.17
CA VAL A 123 -56.37 36.29 15.36
C VAL A 123 -57.76 36.79 14.94
N PRO A 124 -58.87 36.31 15.54
CA PRO A 124 -60.19 36.79 15.17
C PRO A 124 -60.42 38.20 15.74
N GLU A 125 -60.81 39.14 14.88
CA GLU A 125 -61.24 40.48 15.28
C GLU A 125 -62.60 40.41 16.01
N THR A 126 -62.69 41.08 17.17
CA THR A 126 -63.92 41.37 17.93
C THR A 126 -64.48 42.74 17.61
#